data_AF-A0A819PXR4-F1
#
_entry.id   AF-A0A819PXR4-F1
#
_cell.length_a   1.000
_cell.length_b   1.000
_cell.length_c   1.000
_cell.angle_alpha   90.00
_cell.angle_beta   90.00
_cell.angle_gamma   90.00
#
_symmetry.space_group_name_H-M   'P 1'
#
loop_
_entity.id
_entity.type
_entity.pdbx_description
1 polymer ?
#
loop_
_entity_poly.entity_id
_entity_poly.type
_entity_poly.pdbx_seq_one_letter_code
_entity_poly.pdbx_strand_id
1 'polypeptide(L)'
;MPVVYVIGAGFHDLIAARRFLEFYPTIELTIFEADSYLGGVWDCERVYEELFTKSSLGMYEYSDEPMICYRTSGKQISLYLEDYARKYYLYHRIRFNTRVKNFFRLEKI
;
A
#
# COMPACT_ATOMS: atom_id res chain seq x y z
N MET A 1 -12.62 -0.78 -21.09
CA MET A 1 -12.67 -0.58 -19.63
C MET A 1 -11.59 0.44 -19.26
N PRO A 2 -11.78 1.29 -18.25
CA PRO A 2 -10.76 2.24 -17.83
C PRO A 2 -9.52 1.52 -17.28
N VAL A 3 -8.35 2.12 -17.45
CA VAL A 3 -7.09 1.70 -16.82
C VAL A 3 -6.85 2.60 -15.61
N VAL A 4 -6.44 2.02 -14.48
CA VAL A 4 -6.20 2.75 -13.23
C VAL A 4 -4.73 2.60 -12.82
N TYR A 5 -4.13 3.72 -12.46
CA TYR A 5 -2.79 3.76 -11.89
C TYR A 5 -2.87 4.32 -10.48
N VAL A 6 -2.27 3.62 -9.53
CA VAL A 6 -2.12 4.06 -8.13
C VAL A 6 -0.65 4.43 -7.93
N ILE A 7 -0.39 5.59 -7.31
CA ILE A 7 0.96 6.13 -7.16
C ILE A 7 1.37 6.09 -5.69
N GLY A 8 2.28 5.18 -5.35
CA GLY A 8 2.65 4.79 -3.99
C GLY A 8 2.12 3.41 -3.63
N ALA A 9 2.78 2.72 -2.70
CA ALA A 9 2.33 1.47 -2.11
C ALA A 9 2.28 1.57 -0.56
N GLY A 10 1.82 2.71 -0.03
CA GLY A 10 1.58 2.90 1.39
C GLY A 10 0.17 2.50 1.83
N PHE A 11 -0.18 2.82 3.09
CA PHE A 11 -1.51 2.52 3.67
C PHE A 11 -2.67 2.97 2.77
N HIS A 12 -2.64 4.20 2.28
CA HIS A 12 -3.75 4.76 1.49
C HIS A 12 -3.84 4.12 0.10
N ASP A 13 -2.71 3.81 -0.50
CA ASP A 13 -2.64 3.29 -1.86
C ASP A 13 -3.13 1.85 -1.94
N LEU A 14 -2.74 1.01 -0.97
CA LEU A 14 -3.13 -0.39 -0.91
C LEU A 14 -4.65 -0.53 -0.70
N ILE A 15 -5.25 0.24 0.20
CA ILE A 15 -6.71 0.20 0.39
C ILE A 15 -7.45 0.74 -0.85
N ALA A 16 -6.95 1.81 -1.48
CA ALA A 16 -7.55 2.34 -2.70
C ALA A 16 -7.54 1.28 -3.81
N ALA A 17 -6.39 0.62 -4.03
CA ALA A 17 -6.25 -0.43 -5.01
C ALA A 17 -7.20 -1.61 -4.75
N ARG A 18 -7.27 -2.07 -3.49
CA ARG A 18 -8.20 -3.13 -3.09
C ARG A 18 -9.64 -2.76 -3.39
N ARG A 19 -10.09 -1.56 -2.99
CA ARG A 19 -11.48 -1.13 -3.22
C ARG A 19 -11.81 -1.05 -4.71
N PHE A 20 -10.91 -0.53 -5.54
CA PHE A 20 -11.11 -0.55 -7.00
C PHE A 20 -11.29 -1.97 -7.54
N LEU A 21 -10.51 -2.93 -7.08
CA LEU A 21 -10.61 -4.34 -7.49
C LEU A 21 -11.86 -5.03 -6.94
N GLU A 22 -12.37 -4.64 -5.77
CA GLU A 22 -13.64 -5.15 -5.23
C GLU A 22 -14.84 -4.70 -6.09
N PHE A 23 -14.87 -3.42 -6.52
CA PHE A 23 -15.95 -2.91 -7.36
C PHE A 23 -15.81 -3.27 -8.85
N TYR A 24 -14.57 -3.38 -9.34
CA TYR A 24 -14.25 -3.66 -10.73
C TYR A 24 -13.19 -4.77 -10.84
N PRO A 25 -13.55 -6.05 -10.66
CA PRO A 25 -12.58 -7.15 -10.58
C PRO A 25 -11.71 -7.35 -11.82
N THR A 26 -12.20 -6.91 -12.99
CA THR A 26 -11.52 -7.03 -14.28
C THR A 26 -10.79 -5.76 -14.71
N ILE A 27 -10.75 -4.73 -13.86
CA ILE A 27 -10.06 -3.48 -14.18
C ILE A 27 -8.55 -3.70 -14.28
N GLU A 28 -7.94 -3.06 -15.26
CA GLU A 28 -6.48 -3.03 -15.35
C GLU A 28 -5.98 -2.01 -14.33
N LEU A 29 -5.42 -2.53 -13.22
CA LEU A 29 -4.86 -1.72 -12.14
C LEU A 29 -3.38 -2.06 -11.94
N THR A 30 -2.55 -1.03 -11.99
CA THR A 30 -1.11 -1.09 -11.66
C THR A 30 -0.80 -0.10 -10.53
N ILE A 31 -0.01 -0.55 -9.55
CA ILE A 31 0.50 0.28 -8.46
C ILE A 31 1.97 0.59 -8.78
N PHE A 32 2.37 1.85 -8.75
CA PHE A 32 3.78 2.25 -8.93
C PHE A 32 4.37 2.65 -7.59
N GLU A 33 5.43 1.97 -7.17
CA GLU A 33 6.19 2.30 -5.96
C GLU A 33 7.59 2.75 -6.36
N ALA A 34 8.03 3.87 -5.79
CA ALA A 34 9.32 4.46 -6.09
C ALA A 34 10.47 3.70 -5.43
N ASP A 35 10.23 3.05 -4.30
CA ASP A 35 11.21 2.29 -3.53
C ASP A 35 11.18 0.77 -3.86
N SER A 36 12.09 0.00 -3.25
CA SER A 36 12.25 -1.45 -3.42
C SER A 36 11.17 -2.27 -2.71
N TYR A 37 10.50 -1.68 -1.73
CA TYR A 37 9.52 -2.33 -0.87
C TYR A 37 8.27 -1.45 -0.71
N LEU A 38 7.18 -2.08 -0.30
CA LEU A 38 5.92 -1.39 0.00
C LEU A 38 5.91 -0.89 1.44
N GLY A 39 4.95 -0.03 1.76
CA GLY A 39 4.70 0.44 3.13
C GLY A 39 4.98 1.93 3.32
N GLY A 40 5.63 2.58 2.36
CA GLY A 40 5.94 4.01 2.42
C GLY A 40 6.77 4.34 3.66
N VAL A 41 6.21 5.09 4.60
CA VAL A 41 6.90 5.40 5.88
C VAL A 41 7.20 4.13 6.70
N TRP A 42 6.42 3.07 6.49
CA TRP A 42 6.55 1.76 7.16
C TRP A 42 7.25 0.71 6.30
N ASP A 43 7.95 1.14 5.26
CA ASP A 43 8.84 0.29 4.47
C ASP A 43 9.83 -0.44 5.41
N CYS A 44 10.03 -1.74 5.16
CA CYS A 44 10.91 -2.59 5.95
C CYS A 44 12.38 -2.10 5.97
N GLU A 45 12.83 -1.36 4.95
CA GLU A 45 14.16 -0.73 4.90
C GLU A 45 14.22 0.62 5.66
N ARG A 46 13.08 1.21 6.01
CA ARG A 46 12.99 2.48 6.75
C ARG A 46 12.72 2.30 8.25
N VAL A 47 12.05 1.21 8.62
CA VAL A 47 11.75 0.90 10.02
C VAL A 47 12.98 0.32 10.73
N TYR A 48 13.27 0.84 11.91
CA TYR A 48 14.35 0.34 12.78
C TYR A 48 13.78 -0.39 14.00
N GLU A 49 14.60 -1.24 14.63
CA GLU A 49 14.17 -2.19 15.66
C GLU A 49 13.41 -1.56 16.83
N GLU A 50 13.81 -0.36 17.23
CA GLU A 50 13.27 0.37 18.38
C GLU A 50 12.13 1.33 18.02
N LEU A 51 11.67 1.32 16.77
CA LEU A 51 10.56 2.16 16.33
C LEU A 51 9.23 1.60 16.84
N PHE A 52 8.64 2.27 17.82
CA PHE A 52 7.30 1.99 18.34
C PHE A 52 6.37 3.18 18.16
N THR A 53 5.10 2.90 17.88
CA THR A 53 4.09 3.95 17.79
C THR A 53 3.67 4.41 19.18
N LYS A 54 3.36 5.70 19.31
CA LYS A 54 2.70 6.25 20.51
C LYS A 54 1.17 6.25 20.39
N SER A 55 0.67 6.11 19.17
CA SER A 55 -0.77 6.04 18.89
C SER A 55 -1.32 4.64 19.14
N SER A 56 -2.64 4.55 19.32
CA SER A 56 -3.35 3.29 19.50
C SER A 56 -3.26 2.39 18.26
N LEU A 57 -3.39 1.08 18.49
CA LEU A 57 -3.37 0.05 17.45
C LEU A 57 -4.35 0.33 16.30
N GLY A 58 -5.56 0.78 16.62
CA GLY A 58 -6.61 1.09 15.65
C GLY A 58 -6.26 2.17 14.62
N MET A 59 -5.15 2.89 14.81
CA MET A 59 -4.64 3.86 13.83
C MET A 59 -3.77 3.23 12.74
N TYR A 60 -3.39 1.95 12.89
CA TYR A 60 -2.45 1.25 12.02
C TYR A 60 -3.03 -0.05 11.45
N GLU A 61 -4.35 -0.19 11.48
CA GLU A 61 -5.09 -1.30 10.88
C GLU A 61 -6.23 -0.76 10.02
N TYR A 62 -6.58 -1.50 8.98
CA TYR A 62 -7.80 -1.24 8.21
C TYR A 62 -9.00 -1.70 9.01
N SER A 63 -10.12 -0.98 8.87
CA SER A 63 -11.36 -1.25 9.61
C SER A 63 -11.91 -2.67 9.42
N ASP A 64 -11.54 -3.34 8.34
CA ASP A 64 -11.98 -4.69 8.00
C ASP A 64 -10.83 -5.72 7.99
N GLU A 65 -9.63 -5.33 8.42
CA GLU A 65 -8.49 -6.24 8.57
C GLU A 65 -7.72 -5.89 9.86
N PRO A 66 -8.03 -6.53 11.00
CA PRO A 66 -7.40 -6.20 12.27
C PRO A 66 -5.93 -6.64 12.30
N MET A 67 -5.08 -5.84 12.94
CA MET A 67 -3.69 -6.17 13.23
C MET A 67 -3.56 -6.76 14.63
N ILE A 68 -3.15 -8.03 14.74
CA ILE A 68 -2.99 -8.68 16.05
C ILE A 68 -1.58 -8.43 16.59
N CYS A 69 -1.43 -7.45 17.48
CA CYS A 69 -0.16 -7.21 18.15
C CYS A 69 -0.34 -6.66 19.57
N TYR A 70 0.61 -6.99 20.46
CA TYR A 70 0.62 -6.49 21.84
C TYR A 70 1.20 -5.06 21.96
N ARG A 71 2.25 -4.75 21.19
CA ARG A 71 2.89 -3.44 21.10
C ARG A 71 3.23 -3.13 19.66
N THR A 72 2.54 -2.16 19.07
CA THR A 72 2.70 -1.78 17.67
C THR A 72 4.10 -1.24 17.36
N SER A 73 4.95 -2.10 16.81
CA SER A 73 6.26 -1.70 16.29
C SER A 73 6.19 -1.37 14.80
N GLY A 74 7.15 -0.59 14.30
CA GLY A 74 7.28 -0.32 12.87
C GLY A 74 7.44 -1.60 12.04
N LYS A 75 8.17 -2.58 12.58
CA LYS A 75 8.30 -3.91 11.97
C LYS A 75 6.95 -4.62 11.83
N GLN A 76 6.10 -4.57 12.86
CA GLN A 76 4.77 -5.19 12.80
C GLN A 76 3.86 -4.49 11.79
N ILE A 77 3.91 -3.16 11.70
CA ILE A 77 3.16 -2.40 10.70
C ILE A 77 3.63 -2.77 9.29
N SER A 78 4.95 -2.87 9.08
CA SER A 78 5.53 -3.28 7.80
C SER A 78 5.04 -4.67 7.37
N LEU A 79 5.11 -5.64 8.30
CA LEU A 79 4.61 -7.00 8.07
C LEU A 79 3.10 -7.01 7.79
N TYR A 80 2.32 -6.24 8.55
CA TYR A 80 0.88 -6.12 8.35
C TYR A 80 0.53 -5.61 6.95
N LEU A 81 1.22 -4.59 6.45
CA LEU A 81 0.99 -4.07 5.10
C LEU A 81 1.40 -5.07 4.01
N GLU A 82 2.49 -5.81 4.22
CA GLU A 82 2.91 -6.84 3.28
C GLU A 82 1.91 -8.01 3.23
N ASP A 83 1.49 -8.50 4.39
CA ASP A 83 0.48 -9.55 4.53
C ASP A 83 -0.84 -9.11 3.89
N TYR A 84 -1.26 -7.86 4.14
CA TYR A 84 -2.43 -7.27 3.50
C TYR A 84 -2.31 -7.26 1.98
N ALA A 85 -1.19 -6.75 1.45
CA ALA A 85 -0.96 -6.67 0.01
C ALA A 85 -0.95 -8.06 -0.64
N ARG A 86 -0.44 -9.09 0.05
CA ARG A 86 -0.45 -10.48 -0.44
C ARG A 86 -1.84 -11.09 -0.38
N LYS A 87 -2.53 -10.96 0.76
CA LYS A 87 -3.89 -11.49 1.00
C LYS A 87 -4.89 -11.02 -0.05
N TYR A 88 -4.82 -9.75 -0.43
CA TYR A 88 -5.72 -9.13 -1.39
C TYR A 88 -5.15 -9.04 -2.80
N TYR A 89 -4.12 -9.84 -3.12
CA TYR A 89 -3.58 -9.95 -4.48
C TYR A 89 -3.11 -8.61 -5.07
N LEU A 90 -2.66 -7.70 -4.21
CA LEU A 90 -2.13 -6.38 -4.59
C LEU A 90 -0.63 -6.44 -4.88
N TYR A 91 0.11 -7.26 -4.14
CA TYR A 91 1.59 -7.29 -4.19
C TYR A 91 2.11 -7.49 -5.62
N HIS A 92 1.51 -8.41 -6.39
CA HIS A 92 1.91 -8.68 -7.77
C HIS A 92 1.54 -7.57 -8.76
N ARG A 93 0.71 -6.60 -8.35
CA ARG A 93 0.33 -5.42 -9.13
C ARG A 93 1.24 -4.23 -8.86
N ILE A 94 2.15 -4.36 -7.90
CA ILE A 94 3.14 -3.34 -7.57
C ILE A 94 4.33 -3.44 -8.51
N ARG A 95 4.66 -2.33 -9.15
CA ARG A 95 5.91 -2.11 -9.87
C ARG A 95 6.83 -1.30 -8.97
N PHE A 96 7.71 -1.99 -8.27
CA PHE A 96 8.76 -1.40 -7.43
C PHE A 96 9.81 -0.66 -8.27
N ASN A 97 10.63 0.16 -7.61
CA ASN A 97 11.70 0.95 -8.24
C ASN A 97 11.21 1.81 -9.42
N THR A 98 9.95 2.23 -9.40
CA THR A 98 9.30 2.95 -10.50
C THR A 98 8.75 4.28 -10.00
N ARG A 99 9.61 5.31 -10.04
CA ARG A 99 9.22 6.66 -9.65
C ARG A 99 8.43 7.37 -10.75
N VAL A 100 7.17 7.68 -10.48
CA VAL A 100 6.37 8.57 -11.34
C VAL A 100 6.87 10.01 -11.17
N LYS A 101 7.33 10.61 -12.27
CA LYS A 101 7.86 11.98 -12.29
C LYS A 101 6.83 13.03 -12.65
N ASN A 102 5.95 12.71 -13.59
CA ASN A 102 4.94 13.63 -14.11
C ASN A 102 3.69 12.86 -14.49
N PHE A 103 2.53 13.52 -14.43
CA PHE A 103 1.29 13.08 -15.05
C PHE A 103 0.62 14.29 -15.70
N PHE A 104 0.03 14.07 -16.88
CA PHE A 104 -0.61 15.12 -17.63
C PHE A 104 -2.01 14.68 -18.01
N ARG A 105 -2.95 15.62 -17.99
CA ARG A 105 -4.26 15.39 -18.57
C ARG A 105 -4.10 15.38 -20.09
N LEU A 106 -4.56 14.30 -20.73
CA LEU A 106 -4.67 14.29 -22.18
C LEU A 106 -5.78 15.27 -22.59
N GLU A 107 -5.46 16.19 -23.50
CA GLU A 107 -6.48 17.03 -24.12
C GLU A 107 -7.42 16.14 -24.94
N LYS A 108 -8.71 16.46 -24.90
CA LYS A 108 -9.69 15.73 -25.72
C LYS A 108 -9.44 16.12 -27.18
N ILE A 109 -9.03 15.16 -28.00
CA ILE A 109 -9.07 15.28 -29.46
C ILE A 109 -10.54 15.34 -29.90
#